data_AF-A0A9E4N422-F1
#
_entry.id   AF-A0A9E4N422-F1
#
_cell.length_a   1.000
_cell.length_b   1.000
_cell.length_c   1.000
_cell.angle_alpha   90.00
_cell.angle_beta   90.00
_cell.angle_gamma   90.00
#
_symmetry.space_group_name_H-M   'P 1'
#
loop_
_entity.id
_entity.type
_entity.pdbx_description
1 polymer ?
#
loop_
_entity_poly.entity_id
_entity_poly.type
_entity_poly.pdbx_seq_one_letter_code
_entity_poly.pdbx_strand_id
1 'polypeptide(L)'
;MKQKDIAALLDEPACAHNKKAKSGCAKPKPGATAGGCAFDGAQIALLPVADVAHIVHGSIACAGSSWDNRGTRSSGSRLFRIGMTTDLTEQDVIMGRGEKRLFHSI
;
A
#
# COMPACT_ATOMS: atom_id res chain seq x y z
N MET A 1 9.17 -2.08 25.34
CA MET A 1 9.36 -3.52 25.03
C MET A 1 10.84 -3.83 24.98
N LYS A 2 11.30 -4.85 25.69
CA LYS A 2 12.70 -5.28 25.58
C LYS A 2 12.88 -5.88 24.18
N GLN A 3 14.05 -5.75 23.57
CA GLN A 3 14.32 -6.28 22.22
C GLN A 3 13.96 -7.76 22.04
N LYS A 4 14.00 -8.54 23.13
CA LYS A 4 13.66 -9.96 23.14
C LYS A 4 12.18 -10.24 22.83
N ASP A 5 11.27 -9.34 23.21
CA ASP A 5 9.83 -9.52 23.01
C ASP A 5 9.41 -9.15 21.57
N ILE A 6 10.21 -8.33 20.89
CA ILE A 6 10.06 -7.97 19.47
C ILE A 6 10.48 -9.14 18.56
N ALA A 7 11.40 -9.99 19.04
CA ALA A 7 11.92 -11.12 18.27
C ALA A 7 10.90 -12.27 18.10
N ALA A 8 10.00 -12.46 19.06
CA ALA A 8 8.96 -13.48 18.97
C ALA A 8 7.83 -13.12 17.97
N LEU A 9 7.67 -11.83 17.67
CA LEU A 9 6.62 -11.33 16.76
C LEU A 9 7.06 -11.30 15.28
N LEU A 10 8.28 -11.76 14.98
CA LEU A 10 8.88 -11.80 13.63
C LEU A 10 8.97 -13.24 13.06
N ASP A 11 8.28 -14.19 13.69
CA ASP A 11 8.24 -15.60 13.28
C ASP A 11 7.12 -15.85 12.25
N GLU A 12 7.48 -16.01 10.98
CA GLU A 12 6.57 -16.48 9.91
C GLU A 12 7.14 -17.77 9.26
N PRO A 13 6.49 -18.94 9.46
CA PRO A 13 7.09 -20.23 9.13
C PRO A 13 6.72 -20.63 7.69
N ALA A 14 7.32 -20.02 6.66
CA ALA A 14 6.90 -20.26 5.27
C ALA A 14 7.98 -20.66 4.26
N CYS A 15 9.19 -21.09 4.66
CA CYS A 15 10.13 -21.66 3.67
C CYS A 15 11.09 -22.70 4.28
N ALA A 16 10.85 -23.98 3.98
CA ALA A 16 11.65 -25.12 4.43
C ALA A 16 13.14 -25.07 4.00
N HIS A 17 13.47 -24.26 3.01
CA HIS A 17 14.83 -24.11 2.48
C HIS A 17 15.55 -22.86 2.96
N ASN A 18 14.86 -21.95 3.67
CA ASN A 18 15.46 -20.71 4.12
C ASN A 18 16.11 -20.90 5.50
N LYS A 19 17.33 -21.46 5.53
CA LYS A 19 18.09 -21.68 6.77
C LYS A 19 18.70 -20.41 7.39
N LYS A 20 18.39 -19.22 6.85
CA LYS A 20 18.87 -17.92 7.36
C LYS A 20 17.72 -16.91 7.33
N ALA A 21 17.42 -16.30 8.47
CA ALA A 21 16.48 -15.19 8.52
C ALA A 21 17.04 -14.01 7.72
N LYS A 22 16.27 -13.45 6.79
CA LYS A 22 16.61 -12.14 6.21
C LYS A 22 16.50 -11.12 7.35
N SER A 23 17.58 -10.42 7.65
CA SER A 23 17.51 -9.27 8.55
C SER A 23 16.54 -8.25 7.92
N GLY A 24 15.46 -7.92 8.61
CA GLY A 24 14.52 -6.91 8.15
C GLY A 24 15.21 -5.57 7.91
N CYS A 25 14.60 -4.72 7.07
CA CYS A 25 15.08 -3.37 6.87
C CYS A 25 15.05 -2.59 8.20
N ALA A 26 16.10 -1.82 8.50
CA ALA A 26 16.11 -0.97 9.68
C ALA A 26 14.97 0.05 9.60
N LYS A 27 14.28 0.30 10.72
CA LYS A 27 13.31 1.39 10.78
C LYS A 27 14.02 2.70 10.42
N PRO A 28 13.50 3.48 9.47
CA PRO A 28 14.15 4.71 9.07
C PRO A 28 14.12 5.72 10.21
N LYS A 29 15.18 6.54 10.29
CA LYS A 29 15.25 7.68 11.21
C LYS A 29 14.55 8.89 10.57
N PRO A 30 13.73 9.65 11.32
CA PRO A 30 13.17 10.90 10.81
C PRO A 30 14.27 11.80 10.22
N GLY A 31 14.04 12.33 9.01
CA GLY A 31 15.01 13.17 8.27
C GLY A 31 16.07 12.40 7.47
N ALA A 32 16.16 11.08 7.60
CA ALA A 32 17.04 10.21 6.81
C ALA A 32 16.27 9.11 6.05
N THR A 33 14.96 9.32 5.85
CA THR A 33 14.06 8.36 5.22
C THR A 33 14.23 8.43 3.69
N ALA A 34 14.73 7.36 3.09
CA ALA A 34 14.70 7.15 1.64
C ALA A 34 13.84 5.91 1.34
N GLY A 35 12.54 6.10 1.10
CA GLY A 35 11.62 5.01 0.79
C GLY A 35 10.15 5.41 0.85
N GLY A 36 9.32 4.68 0.10
CA GLY A 36 7.86 4.77 0.16
C GLY A 36 7.26 4.01 1.34
N CYS A 37 5.94 3.94 1.39
CA CYS A 37 5.20 3.17 2.38
C CYS A 37 4.79 1.78 1.85
N ALA A 38 4.17 0.96 2.69
CA ALA A 38 3.64 -0.34 2.27
C ALA A 38 2.60 -0.23 1.15
N PHE A 39 1.78 0.84 1.17
CA PHE A 39 0.83 1.13 0.09
C PHE A 39 1.54 1.39 -1.24
N ASP A 40 2.60 2.22 -1.25
CA ASP A 40 3.40 2.46 -2.45
C ASP A 40 3.98 1.13 -2.98
N GLY A 41 4.56 0.31 -2.10
CA GLY A 41 5.03 -1.04 -2.45
C GLY A 41 3.95 -1.94 -3.08
N ALA A 42 2.74 -1.96 -2.49
CA ALA A 42 1.62 -2.72 -3.01
C ALA A 42 1.15 -2.20 -4.37
N GLN A 43 1.04 -0.88 -4.52
CA GLN A 43 0.65 -0.26 -5.78
C GLN A 43 1.68 -0.54 -6.87
N ILE A 44 2.98 -0.46 -6.58
CA ILE A 44 4.04 -0.80 -7.55
C ILE A 44 3.89 -2.23 -8.07
N ALA A 45 3.55 -3.17 -7.20
CA ALA A 45 3.39 -4.57 -7.55
C ALA A 45 2.07 -4.86 -8.29
N LEU A 46 0.97 -4.21 -7.89
CA LEU A 46 -0.39 -4.55 -8.34
C LEU A 46 -0.91 -3.64 -9.47
N LEU A 47 -0.45 -2.40 -9.56
CA LEU A 47 -0.85 -1.46 -10.62
C LEU A 47 -0.67 -2.01 -12.05
N PRO A 48 0.33 -2.85 -12.39
CA PRO A 48 0.46 -3.44 -13.73
C PRO A 48 -0.60 -4.48 -14.11
N VAL A 49 -1.57 -4.79 -13.24
CA VAL A 49 -2.74 -5.61 -13.61
C VAL A 49 -3.70 -4.72 -14.38
N ALA A 50 -3.71 -4.83 -15.71
CA ALA A 50 -4.19 -3.78 -16.59
C ALA A 50 -5.72 -3.66 -16.69
N ASP A 51 -6.43 -4.73 -16.37
CA ASP A 51 -7.86 -4.94 -16.55
C ASP A 51 -8.67 -4.88 -15.25
N VAL A 52 -8.05 -4.48 -14.13
CA VAL A 52 -8.73 -4.32 -12.84
C VAL A 52 -8.86 -2.86 -12.43
N ALA A 53 -9.86 -2.59 -11.59
CA ALA A 53 -10.04 -1.29 -10.95
C ALA A 53 -9.25 -1.22 -9.63
N HIS A 54 -8.21 -0.39 -9.59
CA HIS A 54 -7.44 -0.12 -8.37
C HIS A 54 -8.05 1.05 -7.58
N ILE A 55 -8.93 0.74 -6.63
CA ILE A 55 -9.54 1.75 -5.75
C ILE A 55 -8.64 1.97 -4.53
N VAL A 56 -8.12 3.19 -4.39
CA VAL A 56 -7.35 3.60 -3.22
C VAL A 56 -8.32 4.11 -2.15
N HIS A 57 -8.46 3.37 -1.04
CA HIS A 57 -9.26 3.82 0.08
C HIS A 57 -8.46 4.73 1.01
N GLY A 58 -8.67 6.03 0.91
CA GLY A 58 -7.94 7.04 1.67
C GLY A 58 -8.29 8.46 1.23
N SER A 59 -7.56 9.45 1.73
CA SER A 59 -7.64 10.82 1.21
C SER A 59 -6.96 10.94 -0.16
N ILE A 60 -7.24 12.02 -0.89
CA ILE A 60 -6.61 12.28 -2.19
C ILE A 60 -5.07 12.28 -2.15
N ALA A 61 -4.44 12.58 -1.00
CA ALA A 61 -2.99 12.67 -0.89
C ALA A 61 -2.26 11.38 -1.29
N CYS A 62 -2.83 10.21 -0.97
CA CYS A 62 -2.26 8.92 -1.32
C CYS A 62 -2.35 8.67 -2.82
N ALA A 63 -3.57 8.67 -3.38
CA ALA A 63 -3.80 8.37 -4.78
C ALA A 63 -3.23 9.44 -5.72
N GLY A 64 -3.39 10.72 -5.40
CA GLY A 64 -2.96 11.83 -6.24
C GLY A 64 -1.44 11.90 -6.42
N SER A 65 -0.67 11.53 -5.40
CA SER A 65 0.81 11.55 -5.48
C SER A 65 1.38 10.31 -6.15
N SER A 66 0.66 9.19 -6.13
CA SER A 66 1.16 7.90 -6.60
C SER A 66 0.57 7.46 -7.95
N TRP A 67 -0.42 8.19 -8.45
CA TRP A 67 -1.10 7.88 -9.70
C TRP A 67 -0.14 7.92 -10.91
N ASP A 68 -0.12 6.82 -11.67
CA ASP A 68 0.71 6.59 -12.86
C ASP A 68 2.24 6.78 -12.65
N ASN A 69 2.73 6.71 -11.40
CA ASN A 69 4.13 6.98 -11.05
C ASN A 69 5.13 5.91 -11.57
N ARG A 70 4.65 4.82 -12.20
CA ARG A 70 5.50 3.71 -12.67
C ARG A 70 5.53 3.52 -14.20
N GLY A 71 4.75 4.30 -14.96
CA GLY A 71 4.82 4.31 -16.42
C GLY A 71 4.59 2.94 -17.09
N THR A 72 3.86 2.04 -16.44
CA THR A 72 3.64 0.67 -16.93
C THR A 72 2.85 0.68 -18.23
N ARG A 73 3.28 -0.13 -19.20
CA ARG A 73 2.68 -0.20 -20.53
C ARG A 73 1.67 -1.34 -20.59
N SER A 74 0.57 -1.11 -21.29
CA SER A 74 -0.41 -2.14 -21.64
C SER A 74 -0.67 -2.09 -23.13
N SER A 75 -0.79 -3.27 -23.75
CA SER A 75 -1.20 -3.43 -25.15
C SER A 75 -2.72 -3.54 -25.33
N GLY A 76 -3.46 -3.64 -24.22
CA GLY A 76 -4.92 -3.85 -24.21
C GLY A 76 -5.62 -2.88 -23.27
N SER A 77 -6.29 -3.43 -22.25
CA SER A 77 -7.03 -2.64 -21.25
C SER A 77 -6.14 -1.59 -20.58
N ARG A 78 -6.73 -0.44 -20.29
CA ARG A 78 -6.06 0.68 -19.60
C ARG A 78 -6.79 1.07 -18.32
N LEU A 79 -7.64 0.19 -17.78
CA LEU A 79 -8.45 0.47 -16.59
C LEU A 79 -7.58 0.84 -15.39
N PHE A 80 -6.45 0.17 -15.23
CA PHE A 80 -5.47 0.45 -14.18
C PHE A 80 -4.86 1.85 -14.20
N ARG A 81 -4.92 2.55 -15.36
CA ARG A 81 -4.41 3.92 -15.49
C ARG A 81 -5.40 4.96 -14.98
N ILE A 82 -6.63 4.59 -14.64
CA ILE A 82 -7.59 5.53 -14.06
C ILE A 82 -7.30 5.63 -12.56
N GLY A 83 -7.03 6.85 -12.08
CA GLY A 83 -6.84 7.10 -10.65
C GLY A 83 -8.20 7.03 -9.95
N MET A 84 -8.44 5.97 -9.20
CA MET A 84 -9.67 5.78 -8.42
C MET A 84 -9.36 5.87 -6.93
N THR A 85 -10.11 6.69 -6.22
CA THR A 85 -9.97 6.87 -4.77
C THR A 85 -11.32 7.15 -4.14
N THR A 86 -11.47 6.76 -2.88
CA THR A 86 -12.65 7.16 -2.09
C THR A 86 -12.61 8.63 -1.70
N ASP A 87 -11.43 9.28 -1.72
CA ASP A 87 -11.19 10.67 -1.30
C ASP A 87 -11.86 11.03 0.05
N LEU A 88 -11.41 10.36 1.11
CA LEU A 88 -11.95 10.55 2.45
C LEU A 88 -11.80 12.00 2.90
N THR A 89 -12.91 12.58 3.31
CA THR A 89 -12.98 13.91 3.93
C THR A 89 -12.78 13.80 5.43
N GLU A 90 -12.53 14.93 6.09
CA GLU A 90 -12.46 15.00 7.56
C GLU A 90 -13.72 14.40 8.22
N GLN A 91 -14.90 14.68 7.66
CA GLN A 91 -16.17 14.14 8.17
C GLN A 91 -16.25 12.62 8.06
N ASP A 92 -15.66 12.02 7.03
CA ASP A 92 -15.63 10.56 6.90
C ASP A 92 -14.76 9.91 7.97
N VAL A 93 -13.66 10.58 8.35
CA VAL A 93 -12.75 10.13 9.39
C VAL A 93 -13.39 10.29 10.77
N ILE A 94 -13.93 11.47 11.08
CA ILE A 94 -14.54 11.77 12.39
C ILE A 94 -15.78 10.89 12.64
N MET A 95 -16.64 10.75 11.63
CA MET A 95 -17.92 10.06 11.77
C MET A 95 -17.84 8.57 11.42
N GLY A 96 -16.64 8.06 11.08
CA GLY A 96 -16.45 6.66 10.69
C GLY A 96 -17.24 6.24 9.44
N ARG A 97 -17.45 7.16 8.49
CA ARG A 97 -18.20 6.88 7.24
C ARG A 97 -17.35 6.25 6.14
N GLY A 98 -16.05 6.05 6.41
CA GLY A 98 -15.10 5.47 5.45
C GLY A 98 -15.59 4.15 4.84
N GLU A 99 -16.07 3.22 5.66
CA GLU A 99 -16.55 1.91 5.18
C GLU A 99 -17.76 2.02 4.25
N LYS A 100 -18.74 2.87 4.60
CA LYS A 100 -19.91 3.12 3.74
C LYS A 100 -19.50 3.78 2.43
N ARG A 101 -18.56 4.72 2.49
CA ARG A 101 -18.01 5.39 1.32
C ARG A 101 -17.28 4.41 0.41
N LEU A 102 -16.51 3.48 0.99
CA LEU A 102 -15.87 2.39 0.24
C LEU A 102 -16.89 1.49 -0.43
N PHE A 103 -17.92 1.05 0.30
CA PHE A 103 -18.99 0.20 -0.25
C PHE A 103 -19.71 0.86 -1.43
N HIS A 104 -19.98 2.16 -1.38
CA HIS A 104 -20.60 2.89 -2.50
C HIS A 104 -19.66 3.20 -3.67
N SER A 105 -18.35 3.02 -3.49
CA SER A 105 -17.33 3.30 -4.52
C SER A 105 -16.99 2.07 -5.37
N ILE A 106 -17.46 0.88 -4.98
CA ILE A 106 -17.29 -0.40 -5.67
C ILE A 106 -18.57 -0.69 -6.46
#